data_AF-A0A261B2E2-F1
#
_entry.id   AF-A0A261B2E2-F1
#
_cell.length_a   1.000
_cell.length_b   1.000
_cell.length_c   1.000
_cell.angle_alpha   90.00
_cell.angle_beta   90.00
_cell.angle_gamma   90.00
#
_symmetry.space_group_name_H-M   'P 1'
#
loop_
_entity.id
_entity.type
_entity.pdbx_description
1 polymer ?
#
loop_
_entity_poly.entity_id
_entity_poly.type
_entity_poly.pdbx_seq_one_letter_code
_entity_poly.pdbx_strand_id
1 'polypeptide(L)'
;MSSFLNINRFHILCFILWQFGLFYACQLIFPIFYNFHPGLSCEDPGFQFSKQKCKLSKVEICSELTANCSKWLIEPAPFHSMVQDFKMFCGSKAYDAAWIATIQFIGALVGALVYGHLGDYFGRKPVSFVGISIGIIFGVAS
;
A
#
# COMPACT_ATOMS: atom_id res chain seq x y z
N MET A 1 4.29 6.55 45.88
CA MET A 1 5.70 6.14 45.68
C MET A 1 5.71 5.14 44.53
N SER A 2 5.99 5.62 43.33
CA SER A 2 5.90 4.83 42.09
C SER A 2 6.93 3.70 42.16
N SER A 3 6.46 2.45 42.18
CA SER A 3 7.34 1.29 42.07
C SER A 3 8.04 1.40 40.72
N PHE A 4 9.31 1.77 40.72
CA PHE A 4 10.14 1.75 39.53
C PHE A 4 10.10 0.32 39.00
N LEU A 5 9.39 0.11 37.90
CA LEU A 5 9.30 -1.16 37.20
C LEU A 5 10.71 -1.73 37.10
N ASN A 6 10.92 -2.91 37.70
CA ASN A 6 12.20 -3.61 37.71
C ASN A 6 12.45 -4.15 36.28
N ILE A 7 12.73 -3.22 35.37
CA ILE A 7 12.82 -3.46 33.94
C ILE A 7 14.15 -4.16 33.68
N ASN A 8 14.08 -5.49 33.69
CA ASN A 8 15.17 -6.35 33.31
C ASN A 8 15.46 -6.21 31.80
N ARG A 9 16.70 -6.49 31.36
CA ARG A 9 17.12 -6.43 29.94
C ARG A 9 16.21 -7.23 29.01
N PHE A 10 15.63 -8.31 29.53
CA PHE A 10 14.64 -9.13 28.82
C PHE A 10 13.37 -8.35 28.44
N HIS A 11 12.84 -7.52 29.35
CA HIS A 11 11.63 -6.74 29.09
C HIS A 11 11.85 -5.68 28.02
N ILE A 12 13.03 -5.06 28.00
CA ILE A 12 13.44 -4.10 26.96
C ILE A 12 13.52 -4.81 25.60
N LEU A 13 14.16 -5.97 25.53
CA LEU A 13 14.26 -6.76 24.29
C LEU A 13 12.89 -7.19 23.77
N CYS A 14 11.99 -7.65 24.64
CA CYS A 14 10.62 -7.99 24.25
C CYS A 14 9.83 -6.78 23.75
N PHE A 15 9.97 -5.62 24.40
CA PHE A 15 9.31 -4.39 23.97
C PHE A 15 9.79 -3.96 22.59
N ILE A 16 11.10 -3.98 22.35
CA ILE A 16 11.70 -3.64 21.05
C ILE A 16 11.22 -4.60 19.96
N LEU A 17 11.26 -5.91 20.21
CA LEU A 17 10.77 -6.92 19.26
C LEU A 17 9.28 -6.73 18.94
N TRP A 18 8.48 -6.35 19.94
CA TRP A 18 7.07 -6.07 19.75
C TRP A 18 6.83 -4.82 18.89
N GLN A 19 7.59 -3.73 19.11
CA GLN A 19 7.53 -2.53 18.26
C GLN A 19 7.91 -2.84 16.81
N PHE A 20 8.93 -3.67 16.56
CA PHE A 20 9.27 -4.09 15.21
C PHE A 20 8.19 -4.95 14.56
N GLY A 21 7.52 -5.82 15.33
CA GLY A 21 6.36 -6.56 14.85
C GLY A 21 5.20 -5.66 14.44
N LEU A 22 4.93 -4.59 15.21
CA LEU A 22 3.93 -3.58 14.88
C LEU A 22 4.32 -2.80 13.61
N PHE A 23 5.58 -2.41 13.47
CA PHE A 23 6.06 -1.73 12.27
C PHE A 23 5.93 -2.60 11.01
N TYR A 24 6.21 -3.89 11.12
CA TYR A 24 5.99 -4.84 10.03
C TYR A 24 4.50 -4.94 9.64
N ALA A 25 3.59 -4.93 10.63
CA ALA A 25 2.16 -4.91 10.36
C ALA A 25 1.71 -3.63 9.64
N CYS A 26 2.35 -2.48 9.92
CA CYS A 26 2.07 -1.24 9.20
C CYS A 26 2.38 -1.31 7.70
N GLN A 27 3.24 -2.24 7.24
CA GLN A 27 3.52 -2.41 5.81
C GLN A 27 2.27 -2.84 5.02
N LEU A 28 1.28 -3.47 5.67
CA LEU A 28 0.01 -3.86 5.06
C LEU A 28 -0.91 -2.67 4.77
N ILE A 29 -0.57 -1.47 5.26
CA ILE A 29 -1.31 -0.24 5.00
C ILE A 29 -0.88 0.38 3.66
N PHE A 30 0.36 0.15 3.20
CA PHE A 30 0.86 0.70 1.92
C PHE A 30 -0.06 0.40 0.72
N PRO A 31 -0.58 -0.83 0.52
CA PRO A 31 -1.50 -1.12 -0.58
C PRO A 31 -2.73 -0.20 -0.62
N ILE A 32 -3.21 0.28 0.53
CA ILE A 32 -4.37 1.18 0.58
C ILE A 32 -4.02 2.53 -0.05
N PHE A 33 -2.85 3.08 0.29
CA PHE A 33 -2.37 4.35 -0.28
C PHE A 33 -1.96 4.23 -1.74
N TYR A 34 -1.50 3.06 -2.17
CA TYR A 34 -1.09 2.80 -3.56
C TYR A 34 -2.28 2.54 -4.50
N ASN A 35 -3.33 1.84 -4.04
CA ASN A 35 -4.49 1.49 -4.88
C ASN A 35 -5.64 2.49 -4.79
N PHE A 36 -5.50 3.57 -4.03
CA PHE A 36 -6.57 4.55 -3.94
C PHE A 36 -6.63 5.40 -5.21
N HIS A 37 -7.70 5.19 -5.98
CA HIS A 37 -8.03 5.96 -7.16
C HIS A 37 -9.07 7.02 -6.79
N PRO A 38 -8.69 8.32 -6.70
CA PRO A 38 -9.67 9.37 -6.45
C PRO A 38 -10.63 9.52 -7.65
N GLY A 39 -11.83 10.02 -7.36
CA GLY A 39 -12.78 10.44 -8.38
C GLY A 39 -12.24 11.61 -9.19
N LEU A 40 -12.55 11.62 -10.49
CA LEU A 40 -12.22 12.71 -11.40
C LEU A 40 -13.53 13.39 -11.79
N SER A 41 -13.53 14.72 -11.71
CA SER A 41 -14.65 15.56 -12.16
C SER A 41 -14.18 16.57 -13.20
N CYS A 42 -15.10 17.02 -14.06
CA CYS A 42 -14.84 18.03 -15.07
C CYS A 42 -15.48 19.36 -14.67
N GLU A 43 -14.74 20.44 -14.79
CA GLU A 43 -15.25 21.79 -14.55
C GLU A 43 -15.79 22.45 -15.84
N ASP A 44 -15.60 21.83 -17.00
CA ASP A 44 -16.04 22.39 -18.27
C ASP A 44 -17.59 22.35 -18.42
N PRO A 45 -18.28 23.50 -18.56
CA PRO A 45 -19.75 23.58 -18.55
C PRO A 45 -20.44 22.97 -19.79
N GLY A 46 -19.66 22.56 -20.79
CA GLY A 46 -20.15 21.90 -22.02
C GLY A 46 -19.79 20.41 -22.11
N PHE A 47 -19.14 19.83 -21.11
CA PHE A 47 -18.70 18.43 -21.16
C PHE A 47 -19.89 17.48 -21.01
N GLN A 48 -20.20 16.74 -22.08
CA GLN A 48 -21.16 15.64 -22.05
C GLN A 48 -20.47 14.34 -22.45
N PHE A 49 -20.79 13.26 -21.74
CA PHE A 49 -20.30 11.93 -22.09
C PHE A 49 -20.92 11.49 -23.42
N SER A 50 -20.11 10.86 -24.28
CA SER A 50 -20.55 10.31 -25.57
C SER A 50 -21.73 9.32 -25.44
N LYS A 51 -21.82 8.61 -24.32
CA LYS A 51 -23.00 7.80 -23.96
C LYS A 51 -23.41 8.05 -22.52
N GLN A 52 -24.63 7.62 -22.18
CA GLN A 52 -25.17 7.73 -20.82
C GLN A 52 -24.23 7.03 -19.81
N LYS A 53 -23.84 7.74 -18.73
CA LYS A 53 -22.88 7.25 -17.70
C LYS A 53 -23.17 5.81 -17.24
N CYS A 54 -24.44 5.45 -17.09
CA CYS A 54 -24.85 4.12 -16.61
C CYS A 54 -24.51 2.96 -17.57
N LYS A 55 -24.16 3.23 -18.83
CA LYS A 55 -23.76 2.23 -19.82
C LYS A 55 -22.25 2.19 -20.11
N LEU A 56 -21.46 3.11 -19.54
CA LEU A 56 -20.00 3.10 -19.70
C LEU A 56 -19.33 2.34 -18.56
N SER A 57 -18.24 1.64 -18.89
CA SER A 57 -17.30 1.15 -17.88
C SER A 57 -16.59 2.31 -17.19
N LYS A 58 -16.19 2.13 -15.92
CA LYS A 58 -15.37 3.12 -15.18
C LYS A 58 -14.11 3.51 -15.94
N VAL A 59 -13.54 2.58 -16.70
CA VAL A 59 -12.35 2.82 -17.54
C VAL A 59 -12.66 3.75 -18.70
N GLU A 60 -13.79 3.56 -19.39
CA GLU A 60 -14.24 4.42 -20.49
C GLU A 60 -14.62 5.82 -19.99
N ILE A 61 -15.27 5.91 -18.82
CA ILE A 61 -15.61 7.20 -18.19
C ILE A 61 -14.33 8.01 -17.96
N CYS A 62 -13.30 7.37 -17.43
CA CYS A 62 -12.02 7.98 -17.11
C CYS A 62 -11.26 8.43 -18.38
N SER A 63 -11.23 7.59 -19.43
CA SER A 63 -10.56 7.93 -20.68
C SER A 63 -11.24 9.08 -21.43
N GLU A 64 -12.57 9.09 -21.47
CA GLU A 64 -13.36 10.19 -22.05
C GLU A 64 -13.14 11.49 -21.27
N LEU A 65 -13.12 11.41 -19.93
CA LEU A 65 -12.80 12.56 -19.09
C LEU A 65 -11.42 13.14 -19.41
N THR A 66 -10.40 12.28 -19.47
CA THR A 66 -9.01 12.74 -19.65
C THR A 66 -8.76 13.25 -21.07
N ALA A 67 -9.48 12.74 -22.07
CA ALA A 67 -9.27 13.11 -23.48
C ALA A 67 -10.08 14.35 -23.91
N ASN A 68 -11.32 14.49 -23.43
CA ASN A 68 -12.25 15.53 -23.91
C ASN A 68 -12.41 16.71 -22.95
N CYS A 69 -11.84 16.65 -21.75
CA CYS A 69 -11.92 17.70 -20.74
C CYS A 69 -10.61 18.45 -20.62
N SER A 70 -10.64 19.74 -20.92
CA SER A 70 -9.48 20.64 -20.83
C SER A 70 -9.08 20.90 -19.37
N LYS A 71 -10.06 20.97 -18.46
CA LYS A 71 -9.85 21.17 -17.02
C LYS A 71 -10.60 20.13 -16.20
N TRP A 72 -9.88 19.07 -15.84
CA TRP A 72 -10.35 18.06 -14.89
C TRP A 72 -9.80 18.36 -13.49
N LEU A 73 -10.64 18.17 -12.49
CA LEU A 73 -10.35 18.34 -11.07
C LEU A 73 -10.37 16.97 -10.39
N ILE A 74 -9.49 16.81 -9.43
CA ILE A 74 -9.45 15.63 -8.55
C ILE A 74 -10.41 15.94 -7.40
N GLU A 75 -11.39 15.08 -7.17
CA GLU A 75 -12.29 15.24 -6.02
C GLU A 75 -11.48 15.21 -4.71
N PRO A 76 -11.85 16.04 -3.72
CA PRO A 76 -11.10 16.15 -2.47
C PRO A 76 -11.10 14.81 -1.74
N ALA A 77 -9.96 14.13 -1.80
CA ALA A 77 -9.71 12.88 -1.10
C ALA A 77 -9.13 13.15 0.30
N PRO A 78 -9.36 12.26 1.28
CA PRO A 78 -8.80 12.39 2.62
C PRO A 78 -7.27 12.24 2.66
N PHE A 79 -6.64 11.72 1.59
CA PHE A 79 -5.19 11.54 1.48
C PHE A 79 -4.73 11.59 0.02
N HIS A 80 -3.45 11.99 -0.18
CA HIS A 80 -2.79 11.95 -1.49
C HIS A 80 -2.29 10.53 -1.77
N SER A 81 -2.65 9.96 -2.93
CA SER A 81 -2.21 8.62 -3.34
C SER A 81 -1.11 8.70 -4.39
N MET A 82 -0.31 7.63 -4.50
CA MET A 82 0.70 7.48 -5.56
C MET A 82 0.09 7.67 -6.96
N VAL A 83 -1.15 7.21 -7.15
CA VAL A 83 -1.90 7.37 -8.41
C VAL A 83 -2.00 8.85 -8.80
N GLN A 84 -2.18 9.74 -7.82
CA GLN A 84 -2.28 11.18 -8.02
C GLN A 84 -0.92 11.80 -8.37
N ASP A 85 0.15 11.41 -7.68
CA ASP A 85 1.53 11.86 -7.94
C ASP A 85 2.02 11.49 -9.35
N PHE A 86 1.78 10.24 -9.75
CA PHE A 86 2.22 9.72 -11.04
C PHE A 86 1.19 9.87 -12.17
N LYS A 87 0.06 10.54 -11.90
CA LYS A 87 -1.06 10.77 -12.82
C LYS A 87 -1.58 9.50 -13.51
N MET A 88 -1.69 8.41 -12.75
CA MET A 88 -2.04 7.07 -13.25
C MET A 88 -3.54 6.77 -13.16
N PHE A 89 -4.39 7.67 -13.67
CA PHE A 89 -5.83 7.57 -13.40
C PHE A 89 -6.59 6.56 -14.26
N CYS A 90 -6.24 6.40 -15.53
CA CYS A 90 -7.06 5.65 -16.50
C CYS A 90 -6.27 4.62 -17.32
N GLY A 91 -6.99 3.60 -17.81
CA GLY A 91 -6.49 2.64 -18.81
C GLY A 91 -5.30 1.81 -18.35
N SER A 92 -4.31 1.61 -19.24
CA SER A 92 -3.11 0.82 -18.97
C SER A 92 -2.32 1.30 -17.75
N LYS A 93 -2.35 2.61 -17.46
CA LYS A 93 -1.62 3.20 -16.32
C LYS A 93 -2.27 2.85 -14.97
N ALA A 94 -3.58 2.71 -14.93
CA ALA A 94 -4.28 2.22 -13.73
C ALA A 94 -3.98 0.74 -13.47
N TYR A 95 -3.78 -0.04 -14.54
CA TYR A 95 -3.37 -1.44 -14.44
C TYR A 95 -1.94 -1.58 -13.88
N ASP A 96 -1.02 -0.69 -14.28
CA ASP A 96 0.34 -0.64 -13.71
C ASP A 96 0.31 -0.43 -12.19
N ALA A 97 -0.55 0.45 -11.67
CA ALA A 97 -0.70 0.68 -10.23
C ALA A 97 -1.21 -0.59 -9.50
N ALA A 98 -2.19 -1.28 -10.08
CA ALA A 98 -2.69 -2.55 -9.53
C ALA A 98 -1.61 -3.65 -9.53
N TRP A 99 -0.75 -3.70 -10.57
CA TRP A 99 0.36 -4.63 -10.65
C TRP A 99 1.38 -4.47 -9.53
N ILE A 100 1.68 -3.24 -9.14
CA ILE A 100 2.64 -2.99 -8.05
C ILE A 100 2.11 -3.63 -6.76
N ALA A 101 0.80 -3.52 -6.51
CA ALA A 101 0.17 -4.12 -5.35
C ALA A 101 0.13 -5.66 -5.42
N THR A 102 -0.13 -6.24 -6.59
CA THR A 102 -0.11 -7.71 -6.74
C THR A 102 1.29 -8.27 -6.53
N ILE A 103 2.33 -7.62 -7.05
CA ILE A 103 3.73 -8.00 -6.83
C ILE A 103 4.06 -7.99 -5.33
N GLN A 104 3.60 -6.98 -4.59
CA GLN A 104 3.77 -6.92 -3.13
C GLN A 104 3.14 -8.12 -2.42
N PHE A 105 1.89 -8.48 -2.76
CA PHE A 105 1.22 -9.62 -2.14
C PHE A 105 1.82 -10.98 -2.55
N ILE A 106 2.30 -11.10 -3.78
CA ILE A 106 3.05 -12.29 -4.23
C ILE A 106 4.36 -12.41 -3.44
N GLY A 107 5.09 -11.30 -3.27
CA GLY A 107 6.29 -11.25 -2.44
C GLY A 107 6.01 -11.67 -0.99
N ALA A 108 4.91 -11.19 -0.40
CA ALA A 108 4.48 -11.58 0.94
C ALA A 108 4.15 -13.08 1.04
N LEU A 109 3.48 -13.65 0.02
CA LEU A 109 3.18 -15.08 -0.03
C LEU A 109 4.46 -15.93 -0.10
N VAL A 110 5.37 -15.60 -1.02
CA VAL A 110 6.65 -16.30 -1.17
C VAL A 110 7.47 -16.18 0.11
N GLY A 111 7.53 -14.97 0.69
CA GLY A 111 8.21 -14.72 1.96
C GLY A 111 7.64 -15.57 3.10
N ALA A 112 6.31 -15.69 3.20
CA ALA A 112 5.67 -16.51 4.22
C ALA A 112 5.96 -18.01 4.06
N LEU A 113 5.96 -18.52 2.82
CA LEU A 113 6.30 -19.92 2.54
C LEU A 113 7.76 -20.24 2.91
N VAL A 114 8.69 -19.38 2.49
CA VAL A 114 10.13 -19.53 2.79
C VAL A 114 10.37 -19.42 4.29
N TYR A 115 9.77 -18.43 4.94
CA TYR A 115 9.88 -18.24 6.39
C TYR A 115 9.33 -19.43 7.18
N GLY A 116 8.18 -19.97 6.76
CA GLY A 116 7.60 -21.17 7.35
C GLY A 116 8.55 -22.37 7.24
N HIS A 117 9.06 -22.64 6.04
CA HIS A 117 9.95 -23.76 5.80
C HIS A 117 11.29 -23.64 6.56
N LEU A 118 11.91 -22.45 6.56
CA LEU A 118 13.12 -22.21 7.35
C LEU A 118 12.86 -22.32 8.85
N GLY A 119 11.69 -21.87 9.31
CA GLY A 119 11.29 -21.92 10.72
C GLY A 119 11.19 -23.33 11.27
N ASP A 120 10.76 -24.29 10.43
CA ASP A 120 10.68 -25.71 10.79
C ASP A 120 12.06 -26.39 10.78
N TYR A 121 12.99 -25.96 9.92
CA TYR A 121 14.34 -26.55 9.83
C TYR A 121 15.34 -25.97 10.85
N PHE A 122 15.43 -24.65 10.97
CA PHE A 122 16.41 -23.96 11.84
C PHE A 122 15.84 -23.58 13.22
N GLY A 123 14.54 -23.78 13.43
CA GLY A 123 13.82 -23.36 14.63
C GLY A 123 13.33 -21.92 14.56
N ARG A 124 12.19 -21.63 15.19
CA ARG A 124 11.49 -20.33 15.08
C ARG A 124 12.31 -19.13 15.59
N LYS A 125 13.05 -19.28 16.69
CA LYS A 125 13.78 -18.16 17.32
C LYS A 125 14.81 -17.50 16.40
N PRO A 126 15.81 -18.22 15.85
CA PRO A 126 16.82 -17.60 14.99
C PRO A 126 16.22 -17.03 13.70
N VAL A 127 15.25 -17.73 13.10
CA VAL A 127 14.60 -17.31 11.85
C VAL A 127 13.80 -16.02 12.05
N SER A 128 13.12 -15.84 13.20
CA SER A 128 12.46 -14.57 13.53
C SER A 128 13.43 -13.41 13.66
N PHE A 129 14.59 -13.59 14.29
CA PHE A 129 15.60 -12.51 14.42
C PHE A 129 16.15 -12.09 13.05
N VAL A 130 16.45 -13.04 12.17
CA VAL A 130 16.91 -12.77 10.81
C VAL A 130 15.81 -12.07 10.00
N GLY A 131 14.57 -12.56 10.06
CA GLY A 131 13.44 -11.96 9.36
C GLY A 131 13.17 -10.51 9.78
N ILE A 132 13.20 -10.21 11.08
CA ILE A 132 13.06 -8.85 11.59
C ILE A 132 14.22 -7.96 11.14
N SER A 133 15.46 -8.47 11.16
CA SER A 133 16.64 -7.70 10.73
C SER A 133 16.55 -7.31 9.25
N ILE A 134 16.15 -8.26 8.39
CA ILE A 134 15.90 -8.02 6.97
C ILE A 134 14.77 -7.00 6.80
N GLY A 135 13.66 -7.17 7.51
CA GLY A 135 12.51 -6.26 7.48
C GLY A 135 12.86 -4.82 7.87
N ILE A 136 13.74 -4.62 8.85
CA ILE A 136 14.22 -3.28 9.25
C ILE A 136 15.06 -2.66 8.14
N ILE A 137 15.99 -3.42 7.55
CA ILE A 137 16.88 -2.90 6.50
C ILE A 137 16.07 -2.44 5.29
N PHE A 138 15.15 -3.28 4.81
CA PHE A 138 14.29 -2.91 3.67
C PHE A 138 13.23 -1.88 4.03
N GLY A 139 12.71 -1.90 5.26
CA GLY A 139 11.72 -0.94 5.72
C GLY A 139 12.27 0.48 5.92
N VAL A 140 13.57 0.64 6.20
CA VAL A 140 14.22 1.96 6.26
C VAL A 140 14.56 2.48 4.85
N ALA A 141 14.74 1.58 3.87
CA ALA A 141 15.08 1.94 2.50
C ALA A 141 13.85 2.27 1.62
N SER A 142 12.64 1.88 2.06
CA SER A 142 11.37 2.11 1.36
C SER A 142 10.69 3.40 1.81
#